data_AF-A0A9W5F356-F1
#
_entry.id   AF-A0A9W5F356-F1
#
_cell.length_a   1.000
_cell.length_b   1.000
_cell.length_c   1.000
_cell.angle_alpha   90.00
_cell.angle_beta   90.00
_cell.angle_gamma   90.00
#
_symmetry.space_group_name_H-M   'P 1'
#
loop_
_entity.id
_entity.type
_entity.pdbx_description
1 polymer ?
#
loop_
_entity_poly.entity_id
_entity_poly.type
_entity_poly.pdbx_seq_one_letter_code
_entity_poly.pdbx_strand_id
1 'polypeptide(L)'
;MMTDSEYDFLIASHGDAVPPRDRIRLHGCQIPALDSLLHVMREEGIDHEVRVAGIFSTASGQTKIDIEFTMLVEPWSAAALCHEISFHAFEQRFREIFEEDSRHD
;
A
#
# COMPACT_ATOMS: atom_id res chain seq x y z
N MET A 1 -4.74 16.06 4.06
CA MET A 1 -4.67 14.64 4.44
C MET A 1 -5.32 14.51 5.82
N MET A 2 -6.08 13.45 6.09
CA MET A 2 -6.78 13.28 7.37
C MET A 2 -5.80 12.83 8.46
N THR A 3 -5.76 13.57 9.57
CA THR A 3 -4.88 13.34 10.70
C THR A 3 -5.39 12.19 11.59
N ASP A 4 -4.48 11.57 12.35
CA ASP A 4 -4.85 10.50 13.29
C ASP A 4 -5.84 10.99 14.35
N SER A 5 -5.70 12.23 14.79
CA SER A 5 -6.66 12.93 15.66
C SER A 5 -8.05 13.09 15.06
N GLU A 6 -8.16 13.31 13.74
CA GLU A 6 -9.46 13.37 13.06
C GLU A 6 -10.07 11.98 12.88
N TYR A 7 -9.24 10.95 12.67
CA TYR A 7 -9.72 9.57 12.55
C TYR A 7 -10.21 9.03 13.89
N ASP A 8 -9.48 9.28 14.97
CA ASP A 8 -9.89 8.93 16.33
C ASP A 8 -11.18 9.65 16.72
N PHE A 9 -11.36 10.91 16.29
CA PHE A 9 -12.61 11.64 16.45
C PHE A 9 -13.77 11.01 15.66
N LEU A 10 -13.55 10.58 14.42
CA LEU A 10 -14.58 9.89 13.65
C LEU A 10 -14.94 8.53 14.25
N ILE A 11 -13.96 7.74 14.70
CA ILE A 11 -14.16 6.47 15.43
C ILE A 11 -15.03 6.73 16.66
N ALA A 12 -14.68 7.75 17.44
CA ALA A 12 -15.42 8.12 18.65
C ALA A 12 -16.86 8.61 18.37
N SER A 13 -17.10 9.20 17.20
CA SER A 13 -18.38 9.82 16.83
C SER A 13 -19.34 8.89 16.07
N HIS A 14 -18.81 8.02 15.21
CA HIS A 14 -19.60 7.18 14.30
C HIS A 14 -19.37 5.67 14.50
N GLY A 15 -18.46 5.28 15.39
CA GLY A 15 -18.23 3.88 15.77
C GLY A 15 -17.96 2.97 14.58
N ASP A 16 -18.69 1.85 14.51
CA ASP A 16 -18.54 0.83 13.47
C ASP A 16 -18.98 1.30 12.07
N ALA A 17 -19.59 2.48 11.94
CA ALA A 17 -19.87 3.10 10.64
C ALA A 17 -18.62 3.72 9.99
N VAL A 18 -17.50 3.83 10.72
CA VAL A 18 -16.20 4.22 10.18
C VAL A 18 -15.53 3.00 9.55
N PRO A 19 -15.10 3.06 8.28
CA PRO A 19 -14.37 1.96 7.66
C PRO A 19 -13.14 1.58 8.50
N PRO A 20 -12.79 0.28 8.59
CA PRO A 20 -11.50 -0.13 9.13
C PRO A 20 -10.42 0.67 8.44
N ARG A 21 -9.39 1.05 9.18
CA ARG A 21 -8.31 1.95 8.75
C ARG A 21 -7.54 1.45 7.50
N ASP A 22 -7.92 0.29 6.94
CA ASP A 22 -7.01 -0.75 6.46
C ASP A 22 -7.08 -1.04 4.96
N ARG A 23 -7.76 -0.23 4.13
CA ARG A 23 -7.89 -0.59 2.70
C ARG A 23 -7.46 0.49 1.72
N ILE A 24 -6.20 0.90 1.82
CA ILE A 24 -5.54 1.94 1.02
C ILE A 24 -5.59 3.30 1.73
N ARG A 25 -4.54 3.56 2.52
CA ARG A 25 -4.18 4.89 3.01
C ARG A 25 -2.91 5.34 2.30
N LEU A 26 -3.06 6.20 1.30
CA LEU A 26 -1.95 6.84 0.60
C LEU A 26 -2.10 8.35 0.65
N HIS A 27 -0.98 9.05 0.59
CA HIS A 27 -0.97 10.49 0.34
C HIS A 27 -1.42 10.77 -1.11
N GLY A 28 -1.99 11.94 -1.38
CA GLY A 28 -2.48 12.29 -2.73
C GLY A 28 -1.37 12.21 -3.79
N CYS A 29 -0.14 12.60 -3.45
CA CYS A 29 1.04 12.51 -4.30
C CYS A 29 1.42 11.07 -4.68
N GLN A 30 0.95 10.07 -3.93
CA GLN A 30 1.26 8.66 -4.13
C GLN A 30 0.23 7.91 -4.99
N ILE A 31 -0.95 8.49 -5.25
CA ILE A 31 -2.00 7.85 -6.03
C ILE A 31 -1.56 7.48 -7.46
N PRO A 32 -0.80 8.33 -8.20
CA PRO A 32 -0.32 7.95 -9.53
C PRO A 32 0.61 6.74 -9.54
N ALA A 33 1.40 6.56 -8.47
CA ALA A 33 2.27 5.39 -8.30
C ALA A 33 1.45 4.13 -8.00
N LEU A 34 0.33 4.26 -7.28
CA LEU A 34 -0.60 3.15 -7.08
C LEU A 34 -1.23 2.70 -8.40
N ASP A 35 -1.72 3.64 -9.21
CA ASP A 35 -2.30 3.30 -10.51
C ASP A 35 -1.28 2.60 -11.41
N SER A 36 -0.02 3.07 -11.39
CA SER A 36 1.08 2.45 -12.14
C SER A 36 1.39 1.04 -11.64
N LEU A 37 1.42 0.83 -10.32
CA LEU A 37 1.61 -0.51 -9.73
C LEU A 37 0.50 -1.47 -10.15
N LEU A 38 -0.76 -1.05 -10.02
CA LEU A 38 -1.91 -1.89 -10.38
C LEU A 38 -1.94 -2.21 -11.87
N HIS A 39 -1.47 -1.28 -12.71
CA HIS A 39 -1.33 -1.51 -14.15
C HIS A 39 -0.26 -2.57 -14.45
N VAL A 40 0.95 -2.42 -13.92
CA VAL A 40 2.05 -3.39 -14.07
C VAL A 40 1.64 -4.77 -13.57
N MET A 41 0.96 -4.84 -12.40
CA MET A 41 0.49 -6.10 -11.86
C MET A 41 -0.44 -6.85 -12.82
N ARG A 42 -1.29 -6.14 -13.57
CA ARG A 42 -2.20 -6.74 -14.56
C ARG A 42 -1.49 -7.09 -15.86
N GLU A 43 -0.59 -6.25 -16.34
CA GLU A 43 0.14 -6.48 -17.60
C GLU A 43 1.07 -7.69 -17.50
N GLU A 44 1.73 -7.85 -16.34
CA GLU A 44 2.65 -8.94 -16.08
C GLU A 44 1.96 -10.18 -15.46
N GLY A 45 0.62 -10.14 -15.28
CA GLY A 45 -0.16 -11.23 -14.70
C GLY A 45 0.14 -11.53 -13.22
N ILE A 46 0.84 -10.62 -12.53
CA ILE A 46 1.19 -10.73 -11.10
C ILE A 46 -0.08 -10.76 -10.23
N ASP A 47 -1.18 -10.14 -10.68
CA ASP A 47 -2.46 -10.16 -9.98
C ASP A 47 -3.11 -11.56 -9.88
N HIS A 48 -2.64 -12.52 -10.68
CA HIS A 48 -2.99 -13.94 -10.53
C HIS A 48 -2.18 -14.66 -9.44
N GLU A 49 -0.97 -14.19 -9.16
CA GLU A 49 -0.01 -14.79 -8.24
C GLU A 49 -0.06 -14.15 -6.84
N VAL A 50 -0.31 -12.84 -6.79
CA VAL A 50 -0.24 -12.03 -5.59
C VAL A 50 -1.44 -11.09 -5.51
N ARG A 51 -2.12 -11.12 -4.37
CA ARG A 51 -3.21 -10.20 -4.06
C ARG A 51 -2.71 -9.13 -3.09
N VAL A 52 -2.95 -7.86 -3.41
CA VAL A 52 -2.76 -6.77 -2.45
C VAL A 52 -3.91 -6.80 -1.43
N ALA A 53 -3.59 -7.14 -0.19
CA ALA A 53 -4.52 -7.19 0.93
C ALA A 53 -4.73 -5.81 1.56
N GLY A 54 -3.71 -4.94 1.51
CA GLY A 54 -3.78 -3.58 2.03
C GLY A 54 -2.60 -2.73 1.59
N ILE A 55 -2.80 -1.41 1.57
CA ILE A 55 -1.72 -0.42 1.39
C ILE A 55 -1.92 0.65 2.46
N PHE A 56 -0.87 1.00 3.19
CA PHE A 56 -0.98 2.03 4.22
C PHE A 56 0.32 2.80 4.42
N SER A 57 0.17 4.12 4.51
CA SER A 57 1.22 5.02 4.98
C SER A 57 1.25 5.03 6.51
N THR A 58 2.45 4.86 7.08
CA THR A 58 2.71 5.02 8.51
C THR A 58 2.89 6.51 8.86
N ALA A 59 2.83 6.84 10.15
CA ALA A 59 3.11 8.19 10.64
C ALA A 59 4.54 8.68 10.32
N SER A 60 5.47 7.79 9.95
CA SER A 60 6.82 8.13 9.49
C SER A 60 6.91 8.35 7.97
N GLY A 61 5.80 8.34 7.26
CA GLY A 61 5.76 8.48 5.79
C GLY A 61 6.16 7.22 5.02
N GLN A 62 6.46 6.12 5.72
CA GLN A 62 6.73 4.84 5.07
C GLN A 62 5.42 4.26 4.53
N THR A 63 5.45 3.72 3.31
CA THR A 63 4.31 3.01 2.75
C THR A 63 4.56 1.53 2.87
N LYS A 64 3.57 0.79 3.37
CA LYS A 64 3.58 -0.67 3.45
C LYS A 64 2.51 -1.24 2.54
N ILE A 65 2.86 -2.28 1.81
CA ILE A 65 1.97 -3.03 0.93
C ILE A 65 1.87 -4.44 1.48
N ASP A 66 0.72 -4.75 2.08
CA ASP A 66 0.43 -6.11 2.53
C ASP A 66 -0.03 -6.94 1.34
N ILE A 67 0.65 -8.06 1.14
CA ILE A 67 0.36 -9.00 0.06
C ILE A 67 -0.01 -10.38 0.60
N GLU A 68 -0.86 -11.08 -0.14
CA GLU A 68 -1.21 -12.47 0.07
C GLU A 68 -0.89 -13.25 -1.21
N PHE A 69 -0.13 -14.35 -1.08
CA PHE A 69 0.09 -15.26 -2.20
C PHE A 69 -1.19 -16.05 -2.50
N THR A 70 -1.49 -16.21 -3.79
CA THR A 70 -2.54 -17.12 -4.22
C THR A 70 -2.05 -18.56 -4.16
N MET A 71 -2.94 -19.51 -4.45
CA MET A 71 -2.58 -20.93 -4.54
C MET A 71 -1.60 -21.25 -5.67
N LEU A 72 -1.29 -20.28 -6.55
CA LEU A 72 -0.32 -20.46 -7.64
C LEU A 72 1.13 -20.30 -7.18
N VAL A 73 1.37 -19.70 -6.01
CA VAL A 73 2.70 -19.43 -5.48
C VAL A 73 2.83 -20.03 -4.08
N GLU A 74 3.78 -20.95 -3.92
CA GLU A 74 4.13 -21.46 -2.59
C GLU A 74 4.94 -20.39 -1.82
N PRO A 75 4.61 -20.08 -0.55
CA PRO A 75 5.28 -19.01 0.20
C PRO A 75 6.79 -19.17 0.40
N TRP A 76 7.30 -20.40 0.34
CA TRP A 76 8.73 -20.71 0.46
C TRP A 76 9.45 -20.84 -0.90
N SER A 77 8.75 -20.58 -2.00
CA SER A 77 9.32 -20.67 -3.34
C SER A 77 10.21 -19.47 -3.67
N ALA A 78 11.10 -19.65 -4.65
CA ALA A 78 11.87 -18.52 -5.20
C ALA A 78 10.95 -17.44 -5.80
N ALA A 79 9.79 -17.83 -6.36
CA ALA A 79 8.81 -16.88 -6.88
C ALA A 79 8.22 -16.00 -5.78
N ALA A 80 7.85 -16.58 -4.62
CA ALA A 80 7.40 -15.81 -3.47
C ALA A 80 8.45 -14.78 -3.02
N LEU A 81 9.72 -15.20 -2.92
CA LEU A 81 10.81 -14.29 -2.56
C LEU A 81 11.00 -13.16 -3.59
N CYS A 82 10.90 -13.47 -4.89
CA CYS A 82 10.97 -12.45 -5.94
C CYS A 82 9.84 -11.41 -5.81
N HIS A 83 8.62 -11.86 -5.47
CA HIS A 83 7.50 -10.97 -5.22
C HIS A 83 7.73 -10.11 -3.98
N GLU A 84 8.16 -10.69 -2.86
CA GLU A 84 8.49 -9.92 -1.64
C GLU A 84 9.53 -8.83 -1.93
N ILE A 85 10.60 -9.15 -2.66
CA ILE A 85 11.63 -8.19 -3.07
C ILE A 85 11.02 -7.08 -3.94
N SER A 86 10.16 -7.44 -4.90
CA SER A 86 9.53 -6.48 -5.81
C SER A 86 8.58 -5.54 -5.07
N PHE A 87 7.72 -6.06 -4.20
CA PHE A 87 6.82 -5.26 -3.36
C PHE A 87 7.59 -4.35 -2.40
N HIS A 88 8.69 -4.84 -1.83
CA HIS A 88 9.56 -3.99 -1.03
C HIS A 88 10.16 -2.83 -1.84
N ALA A 89 10.57 -3.07 -3.10
CA ALA A 89 11.06 -2.01 -3.97
C ALA A 89 9.97 -0.97 -4.29
N PHE A 90 8.72 -1.42 -4.49
CA PHE A 90 7.59 -0.51 -4.65
C PHE A 90 7.35 0.34 -3.40
N GLU A 91 7.34 -0.26 -2.20
CA GLU A 91 7.25 0.47 -0.93
C GLU A 91 8.31 1.58 -0.80
N GLN A 92 9.55 1.31 -1.22
CA GLN A 92 10.60 2.34 -1.24
C GLN A 92 10.26 3.48 -2.19
N ARG A 93 9.77 3.19 -3.40
CA ARG A 93 9.36 4.23 -4.36
C ARG A 93 8.21 5.08 -3.86
N PHE A 94 7.21 4.48 -3.22
CA PHE A 94 6.14 5.25 -2.58
C PHE A 94 6.67 6.20 -1.52
N ARG A 95 7.65 5.77 -0.71
CA ARG A 95 8.28 6.63 0.29
C ARG A 95 9.07 7.78 -0.36
N GLU A 96 9.85 7.50 -1.39
CA GLU A 96 10.61 8.53 -2.11
C GLU A 96 9.71 9.62 -2.69
N ILE A 97 8.58 9.25 -3.28
CA ILE A 97 7.59 10.19 -3.81
C ILE A 97 7.05 11.10 -2.69
N PHE A 98 6.75 10.53 -1.52
CA PHE A 98 6.30 11.31 -0.37
C PHE A 98 7.39 12.26 0.16
N GLU A 99 8.64 11.80 0.23
CA GLU A 99 9.78 12.63 0.63
C GLU A 99 10.09 13.73 -0.38
N GLU A 100 9.89 13.49 -1.68
CA GLU A 100 10.02 14.50 -2.73
C GLU A 100 8.95 15.58 -2.59
N ASP A 101 7.68 15.21 -2.42
CA ASP A 101 6.56 16.13 -2.21
C ASP A 101 6.79 16.99 -0.95
N SER A 102 7.19 16.37 0.16
CA SER A 102 7.46 17.05 1.44
C SER A 102 8.67 17.99 1.42
N ARG A 103 9.54 17.89 0.42
CA ARG A 103 10.71 18.79 0.23
C ARG A 103 10.38 20.02 -0.62
N HIS A 104 9.23 20.03 -1.29
CA HIS A 104 8.78 21.12 -2.15
C HIS A 104 7.70 22.01 -1.52
N ASP A 105 7.23 21.67 -0.31
CA ASP A 105 6.39 22.50 0.59
C ASP A 105 7.24 23.25 1.63
#